data_AF-A0A955Z8B7-F1
#
_entry.id   AF-A0A955Z8B7-F1
#
_cell.length_a   1.000
_cell.length_b   1.000
_cell.length_c   1.000
_cell.angle_alpha   90.00
_cell.angle_beta   90.00
_cell.angle_gamma   90.00
#
_symmetry.space_group_name_H-M   'P 1'
#
loop_
_entity.id
_entity.type
_entity.pdbx_description
1 polymer ?
#
loop_
_entity_poly.entity_id
_entity_poly.type
_entity_poly.pdbx_seq_one_letter_code
_entity_poly.pdbx_strand_id
1 'polypeptide(L)'
;DAQDDYLAKAKSIGFEPIVRGIRDIVLATSAHQKYHHLASALARLGYLRLPADLEAHLYPTAQPGLRARLEAIEVEPTQAAVEVIYVQPEATGGDELCVDFARFAQHVEKKDDALSRMFARALREWRAVAGSRAPGR
;
A
#
# COMPACT_ATOMS: atom_id res chain seq x y z
N ASP A 1 6.24 -15.63 12.93
CA ASP A 1 6.01 -16.06 11.53
C ASP A 1 6.96 -15.25 10.65
N ALA A 2 7.47 -15.77 9.53
CA ALA A 2 8.50 -15.07 8.74
C ALA A 2 8.04 -13.69 8.24
N GLN A 3 6.72 -13.50 8.11
CA GLN A 3 6.10 -12.24 7.72
C GLN A 3 6.24 -11.14 8.79
N ASP A 4 6.07 -11.48 10.08
CA ASP A 4 6.23 -10.51 11.17
C ASP A 4 7.67 -10.01 11.27
N ASP A 5 8.63 -10.89 11.00
CA ASP A 5 10.05 -10.52 10.98
C ASP A 5 10.36 -9.48 9.89
N TYR A 6 9.73 -9.59 8.71
CA TYR A 6 9.85 -8.58 7.65
C TYR A 6 9.22 -7.24 8.05
N LEU A 7 8.07 -7.26 8.73
CA LEU A 7 7.39 -6.05 9.19
C LEU A 7 8.18 -5.35 10.29
N ALA A 8 8.72 -6.11 11.25
CA ALA A 8 9.61 -5.60 12.29
C ALA A 8 10.88 -5.00 11.69
N LYS A 9 11.46 -5.67 10.68
CA LYS A 9 12.61 -5.14 9.94
C LYS A 9 12.27 -3.86 9.16
N ALA A 10 11.12 -3.78 8.51
CA ALA A 10 10.68 -2.58 7.82
C ALA A 10 10.53 -1.39 8.80
N LYS A 11 10.03 -1.66 10.01
CA LYS A 11 9.96 -0.66 11.08
C LYS A 11 11.35 -0.19 11.53
N SER A 12 12.31 -1.10 11.67
CA SER A 12 13.65 -0.75 12.17
C SER A 12 14.52 -0.01 11.15
N ILE A 13 14.39 -0.31 9.85
CA ILE A 13 15.12 0.41 8.79
C ILE A 13 14.56 1.83 8.57
N GLY A 14 13.29 2.07 8.93
CA GLY A 14 12.61 3.35 8.72
C GLY A 14 12.03 3.52 7.31
N PHE A 15 11.32 4.63 7.10
CA PHE A 15 10.57 4.85 5.86
C PHE A 15 11.43 5.27 4.68
N GLU A 16 12.49 6.07 4.90
CA GLU A 16 13.33 6.57 3.81
C GLU A 16 14.00 5.44 2.99
N PRO A 17 14.61 4.40 3.60
CA PRO A 17 15.15 3.27 2.83
C PRO A 17 14.10 2.52 2.01
N ILE A 18 12.85 2.48 2.47
CA ILE A 18 11.73 1.88 1.72
C ILE A 18 11.43 2.71 0.47
N VAL A 19 11.36 4.03 0.59
CA VAL A 19 11.14 4.94 -0.55
C VAL A 19 12.29 4.83 -1.57
N ARG A 20 13.54 4.73 -1.09
CA ARG A 20 14.71 4.45 -1.95
C ARG A 20 14.56 3.14 -2.71
N GLY A 21 14.18 2.06 -2.02
CA GLY A 21 13.92 0.76 -2.66
C GLY A 21 12.81 0.83 -3.72
N ILE A 22 11.74 1.59 -3.48
CA ILE A 22 10.68 1.80 -4.48
C ILE A 22 11.23 2.54 -5.70
N ARG A 23 12.05 3.57 -5.51
CA ARG A 23 12.72 4.30 -6.60
C ARG A 23 13.63 3.37 -7.42
N ASP A 24 14.35 2.46 -6.77
CA ASP A 24 15.19 1.47 -7.46
C ASP A 24 14.36 0.46 -8.27
N ILE A 25 13.19 0.04 -7.77
CA ILE A 25 12.25 -0.80 -8.52
C ILE A 25 11.71 -0.05 -9.75
N VAL A 26 11.33 1.22 -9.61
CA VAL A 26 10.85 2.08 -10.71
C VAL A 26 11.90 2.18 -11.82
N LEU A 27 13.18 2.26 -11.44
CA LEU A 27 14.32 2.32 -12.37
C LEU A 27 14.58 1.00 -13.09
N ALA A 28 14.47 -0.13 -12.39
CA ALA A 28 14.88 -1.44 -12.92
C ALA A 28 13.76 -2.20 -13.64
N THR A 29 12.50 -1.91 -13.33
CA THR A 29 11.35 -2.61 -13.90
C THR A 29 11.13 -2.26 -15.37
N SER A 30 10.62 -3.19 -16.17
CA SER A 30 10.10 -2.88 -17.52
C SER A 30 8.65 -2.38 -17.50
N ALA A 31 7.94 -2.55 -16.38
CA ALA A 31 6.54 -2.18 -16.23
C ALA A 31 6.38 -0.73 -15.73
N HIS A 32 7.09 0.23 -16.34
CA HIS A 32 7.21 1.60 -15.85
C HIS A 32 5.85 2.30 -15.60
N GLN A 33 4.87 2.09 -16.49
CA GLN A 33 3.51 2.65 -16.37
C GLN A 33 2.79 2.22 -15.10
N LYS A 34 2.97 0.96 -14.68
CA LYS A 34 2.37 0.45 -13.43
C LYS A 34 2.96 1.17 -12.22
N TYR A 35 4.27 1.33 -12.18
CA TYR A 35 4.96 1.91 -11.03
C TYR A 35 4.96 3.45 -11.01
N HIS A 36 4.67 4.10 -12.14
CA HIS A 36 4.50 5.55 -12.22
C HIS A 36 3.39 6.06 -11.29
N HIS A 37 2.27 5.35 -11.18
CA HIS A 37 1.19 5.76 -10.27
C HIS A 37 1.63 5.72 -8.80
N LEU A 38 2.41 4.72 -8.41
CA LEU A 38 2.98 4.64 -7.06
C LEU A 38 3.98 5.77 -6.82
N ALA A 39 4.89 6.01 -7.77
CA ALA A 39 5.86 7.11 -7.69
C ALA A 39 5.17 8.48 -7.61
N SER A 40 4.13 8.69 -8.40
CA SER A 40 3.30 9.90 -8.37
C SER A 40 2.58 10.08 -7.03
N ALA A 41 2.07 9.00 -6.44
CA ALA A 41 1.45 9.06 -5.12
C ALA A 41 2.47 9.46 -4.04
N LEU A 42 3.67 8.87 -4.06
CA LEU A 42 4.75 9.23 -3.14
C LEU A 42 5.22 10.68 -3.35
N ALA A 43 5.27 11.15 -4.59
CA ALA A 43 5.63 12.53 -4.90
C ALA A 43 4.61 13.54 -4.37
N ARG A 44 3.31 13.25 -4.52
CA ARG A 44 2.24 14.08 -3.92
C ARG A 44 2.29 14.13 -2.40
N LEU A 45 2.82 13.08 -1.76
CA LEU A 45 3.05 13.04 -0.32
C LEU A 45 4.38 13.70 0.10
N GLY A 46 5.17 14.20 -0.85
CA GLY A 46 6.45 14.85 -0.59
C GLY A 46 7.62 13.90 -0.32
N TYR A 47 7.50 12.62 -0.69
CA TYR A 47 8.57 11.62 -0.47
C TYR A 47 9.46 11.40 -1.70
N LEU A 48 8.98 11.80 -2.88
CA LEU A 48 9.74 11.76 -4.12
C LEU A 48 9.64 13.10 -4.84
N ARG A 49 10.67 13.45 -5.60
CA ARG A 49 10.63 14.50 -6.61
C ARG A 49 10.70 13.86 -7.98
N LEU A 50 9.67 14.09 -8.80
CA LEU A 50 9.62 13.59 -10.17
C LEU A 50 9.98 14.71 -11.15
N PRO A 51 10.67 14.40 -12.25
CA PRO A 51 10.82 15.36 -13.36
C PRO A 51 9.44 15.77 -13.90
N ALA A 52 9.27 17.06 -14.16
CA ALA A 52 8.00 17.63 -14.62
C ALA A 52 7.51 17.04 -15.96
N ASP A 53 8.43 16.55 -16.79
CA ASP A 53 8.16 15.96 -18.10
C ASP A 53 8.13 14.42 -18.10
N LEU A 54 8.28 13.76 -16.95
CA LEU A 54 8.38 12.30 -16.87
C LEU A 54 7.20 11.59 -17.56
N GLU A 55 5.97 12.07 -17.35
CA GLU A 55 4.75 11.48 -17.91
C GLU A 55 4.77 11.46 -19.44
N ALA A 56 5.30 12.52 -20.07
CA ALA A 56 5.42 12.65 -21.52
C ALA A 56 6.39 11.62 -22.13
N HIS A 57 7.34 11.09 -21.34
CA HIS A 57 8.24 10.02 -21.76
C HIS A 57 7.70 8.61 -21.47
N LEU A 58 6.59 8.51 -20.73
CA LEU A 58 6.05 7.25 -20.21
C LEU A 58 4.78 6.80 -20.96
N TYR A 59 3.99 7.77 -21.44
CA TYR A 59 2.73 7.55 -22.13
C TYR A 59 2.73 8.15 -23.54
N PRO A 60 1.94 7.59 -24.48
CA PRO A 60 1.16 6.35 -24.35
C PRO A 60 2.04 5.08 -24.32
N THR A 61 3.26 5.19 -24.82
CA THR A 61 4.31 4.17 -24.76
C THR A 61 5.62 4.82 -24.34
N ALA A 62 6.55 4.02 -23.81
CA ALA A 62 7.87 4.50 -23.41
C ALA A 62 8.61 5.15 -24.57
N GLN A 63 9.03 6.40 -24.40
CA GLN A 63 9.75 7.20 -25.39
C GLN A 63 11.26 7.18 -25.14
N PRO A 64 12.08 7.51 -26.16
CA PRO A 64 13.50 7.77 -25.95
C PRO A 64 13.75 8.76 -24.82
N GLY A 65 14.83 8.56 -24.06
CA GLY A 65 15.19 9.41 -22.91
C GLY A 65 14.45 9.08 -21.60
N LEU A 66 13.49 8.15 -21.60
CA LEU A 66 12.78 7.74 -20.38
C LEU A 66 13.74 7.38 -19.24
N ARG A 67 14.79 6.60 -19.52
CA ARG A 67 15.77 6.20 -18.50
C ARG A 67 16.41 7.40 -17.79
N ALA A 68 16.79 8.44 -18.52
CA ALA A 68 17.38 9.64 -17.94
C ALA A 68 16.39 10.37 -17.01
N ARG A 69 15.08 10.34 -17.34
CA ARG A 69 14.04 10.90 -16.47
C ARG A 69 13.79 10.05 -15.23
N LEU A 70 13.78 8.73 -15.36
CA LEU A 70 13.68 7.86 -14.20
C LEU A 70 14.89 8.04 -13.27
N GLU A 71 16.10 8.19 -13.82
CA GLU A 71 17.33 8.42 -13.04
C GLU A 71 17.31 9.77 -12.30
N ALA A 72 16.64 10.76 -12.86
CA ALA A 72 16.41 12.07 -12.25
C ALA A 72 15.32 12.08 -11.15
N ILE A 73 14.71 10.94 -10.82
CA ILE A 73 13.83 10.84 -9.65
C ILE A 73 14.68 10.90 -8.38
N GLU A 74 14.38 11.88 -7.52
CA GLU A 74 15.05 12.10 -6.25
C GLU A 74 14.17 11.64 -5.09
N VAL A 75 14.80 11.09 -4.05
CA VAL A 75 14.13 10.77 -2.78
C VAL A 75 14.28 11.96 -1.86
N GLU A 76 13.16 12.48 -1.37
CA GLU A 76 13.14 13.57 -0.41
C GLU A 76 13.46 13.05 0.99
N PRO A 77 14.29 13.77 1.78
CA PRO A 77 14.52 13.42 3.18
C PRO A 77 13.21 13.39 3.96
N THR A 78 13.03 12.39 4.83
CA THR A 78 11.78 12.23 5.58
C THR A 78 12.04 11.68 6.98
N GLN A 79 11.25 12.16 7.93
CA GLN A 79 11.18 11.63 9.31
C GLN A 79 9.96 10.76 9.54
N ALA A 80 9.25 10.37 8.46
CA ALA A 80 8.09 9.51 8.56
C ALA A 80 8.45 8.19 9.25
N ALA A 81 7.62 7.81 10.22
CA ALA A 81 7.73 6.54 10.91
C ALA A 81 6.94 5.46 10.16
N VAL A 82 7.39 4.21 10.28
CA VAL A 82 6.65 3.05 9.81
C VAL A 82 5.88 2.48 10.98
N GLU A 83 4.56 2.39 10.84
CA GLU A 83 3.68 1.75 11.79
C GLU A 83 3.00 0.54 11.13
N VAL A 84 3.01 -0.59 11.83
CA VAL A 84 2.42 -1.83 11.35
C VAL A 84 1.05 -1.95 12.00
N ILE A 85 0.02 -1.92 11.17
CA ILE A 85 -1.37 -2.10 11.60
C ILE A 85 -1.85 -3.44 11.07
N TYR A 86 -2.41 -4.26 11.96
CA TYR A 86 -2.96 -5.56 11.61
C TYR A 86 -4.46 -5.43 11.32
N VAL A 87 -4.92 -6.14 10.29
CA VAL A 87 -6.35 -6.29 10.01
C VAL A 87 -6.69 -7.77 10.05
N GLN A 88 -7.54 -8.17 10.99
CA GLN A 88 -7.85 -9.58 11.27
C GLN A 88 -9.35 -9.79 11.52
N PRO A 89 -9.90 -11.02 11.35
CA PRO A 89 -11.31 -11.28 11.62
C PRO A 89 -11.72 -10.98 13.07
N GLU A 90 -10.86 -11.34 14.02
CA GLU A 90 -11.00 -11.04 15.43
C GLU A 90 -9.70 -10.43 15.95
N ALA A 91 -9.82 -9.43 16.83
CA ALA A 91 -8.65 -8.82 17.45
C ALA A 91 -7.96 -9.86 18.35
N THR A 92 -6.67 -10.09 18.11
CA THR A 92 -5.83 -10.90 18.98
C THR A 92 -5.06 -9.99 19.94
N GLY A 93 -4.93 -10.42 21.20
CA GLY A 93 -4.02 -9.78 22.16
C GLY A 93 -4.39 -8.39 22.70
N GLY A 94 -5.57 -7.84 22.39
CA GLY A 94 -6.00 -6.53 22.88
C GLY A 94 -5.16 -5.35 22.35
N ASP A 95 -4.43 -5.56 21.26
CA ASP A 95 -3.51 -4.58 20.68
C ASP A 95 -4.28 -3.42 20.00
N GLU A 96 -3.91 -2.19 20.33
CA GLU A 96 -4.46 -0.97 19.72
C GLU A 96 -4.18 -0.90 18.20
N LEU A 97 -3.13 -1.59 17.75
CA LEU A 97 -2.72 -1.69 16.35
C LEU A 97 -3.44 -2.79 15.58
N CYS A 98 -4.38 -3.50 16.20
CA CYS A 98 -5.23 -4.49 15.55
C CYS A 98 -6.62 -3.90 15.26
N VAL A 99 -6.98 -3.83 13.98
CA VAL A 99 -8.32 -3.46 13.51
C VAL A 99 -9.06 -4.74 13.13
N ASP A 100 -10.02 -5.13 13.96
CA ASP A 100 -10.86 -6.28 13.63
C ASP A 100 -11.91 -5.96 12.55
N PHE A 101 -12.48 -7.01 11.96
CA PHE A 101 -13.50 -6.85 10.91
C PHE A 101 -14.77 -6.16 11.42
N ALA A 102 -15.08 -6.25 12.71
CA ALA A 102 -16.24 -5.56 13.29
C ALA A 102 -16.03 -4.04 13.29
N ARG A 103 -14.87 -3.58 13.76
CA ARG A 103 -14.45 -2.18 13.76
C ARG A 103 -14.33 -1.64 12.33
N PHE A 104 -13.78 -2.43 11.41
CA PHE A 104 -13.69 -2.03 10.01
C PHE A 104 -15.09 -1.92 9.37
N ALA A 105 -15.97 -2.91 9.57
CA ALA A 105 -17.33 -2.87 9.06
C ALA A 105 -18.10 -1.64 9.56
N GLN A 106 -17.98 -1.30 10.86
CA GLN A 106 -18.57 -0.08 11.42
C GLN A 106 -18.05 1.20 10.77
N HIS A 107 -16.79 1.24 10.37
CA HIS A 107 -16.23 2.41 9.70
C HIS A 107 -16.77 2.56 8.28
N VAL A 108 -16.81 1.46 7.51
CA VAL A 108 -17.22 1.48 6.10
C VAL A 108 -18.73 1.72 5.96
N GLU A 109 -19.55 1.18 6.86
CA GLU A 109 -21.02 1.36 6.82
C GLU A 109 -21.47 2.82 6.97
N LYS A 110 -20.60 3.72 7.44
CA LYS A 110 -20.88 5.17 7.48
C LYS A 110 -20.97 5.82 6.10
N LYS A 111 -20.52 5.13 5.05
CA LYS A 111 -20.62 5.60 3.66
C LYS A 111 -22.02 5.30 3.13
N ASP A 112 -22.68 6.30 2.55
CA ASP A 112 -24.02 6.14 2.01
C ASP A 112 -24.01 5.59 0.58
N ASP A 113 -23.46 4.39 0.41
CA ASP A 113 -23.48 3.68 -0.86
C ASP A 113 -23.72 2.17 -0.66
N ALA A 114 -24.32 1.55 -1.67
CA ALA A 114 -24.74 0.14 -1.59
C ALA A 114 -23.54 -0.82 -1.47
N LEU A 115 -22.40 -0.48 -2.09
CA LEU A 115 -21.20 -1.30 -2.06
C LEU A 115 -20.60 -1.33 -0.65
N SER A 116 -20.49 -0.18 0.00
CA SER A 116 -19.99 -0.06 1.38
C SER A 116 -20.87 -0.86 2.35
N ARG A 117 -22.19 -0.81 2.21
CA ARG A 117 -23.12 -1.62 3.03
C ARG A 117 -22.96 -3.12 2.80
N MET A 118 -22.84 -3.55 1.54
CA MET A 118 -22.59 -4.95 1.21
C MET A 118 -21.25 -5.44 1.77
N PHE A 119 -20.20 -4.62 1.65
CA PHE A 119 -18.87 -4.95 2.14
C PHE A 119 -18.83 -5.05 3.66
N ALA A 120 -19.46 -4.10 4.37
CA ALA A 120 -19.58 -4.15 5.83
C ALA A 120 -20.33 -5.41 6.31
N ARG A 121 -21.37 -5.83 5.58
CA ARG A 121 -22.07 -7.10 5.85
C ARG A 121 -21.13 -8.30 5.65
N ALA A 122 -20.40 -8.36 4.54
CA ALA A 122 -19.47 -9.46 4.27
C ALA A 122 -18.38 -9.57 5.34
N LEU A 123 -17.77 -8.45 5.76
CA LEU A 123 -16.78 -8.42 6.84
C LEU A 123 -17.33 -9.01 8.14
N ARG A 124 -18.59 -8.72 8.49
CA ARG A 124 -19.23 -9.31 9.69
C ARG A 124 -19.45 -10.81 9.55
N GLU A 125 -19.80 -11.28 8.36
CA GLU A 125 -20.00 -12.71 8.08
C GLU A 125 -18.69 -13.50 8.08
N TRP A 126 -17.59 -12.88 7.63
CA TRP A 126 -16.24 -13.50 7.58
C TRP A 126 -15.49 -13.50 8.91
N ARG A 127 -16.12 -13.05 10.00
CA ARG A 127 -15.54 -13.20 11.35
C ARG A 127 -15.37 -14.66 11.76
N ALA A 128 -16.19 -15.56 11.20
CA ALA A 128 -16.06 -16.99 11.47
C ALA A 128 -14.74 -17.53 10.88
N VAL A 129 -14.01 -18.32 11.67
CA VAL A 129 -12.74 -18.95 11.28
C VAL A 129 -12.84 -19.57 9.89
N ALA A 130 -11.88 -19.27 9.01
CA ALA A 130 -11.82 -19.87 7.68
C ALA A 130 -11.85 -21.41 7.77
N GLY A 131 -12.80 -22.04 7.08
CA GLY A 131 -13.03 -23.49 7.12
C GLY A 131 -14.05 -23.98 8.16
N SER A 132 -14.61 -23.10 8.99
CA SER A 132 -15.69 -23.46 9.94
C SER A 132 -17.07 -23.57 9.29
N ARG A 133 -17.24 -23.07 8.06
CA ARG A 133 -18.41 -23.32 7.23
C ARG A 133 -18.14 -24.48 6.27
N ALA A 134 -18.97 -25.52 6.34
CA ALA A 134 -19.01 -26.57 5.33
C ALA A 134 -19.27 -25.92 3.95
N PRO A 135 -18.65 -26.41 2.85
CA PRO A 135 -18.93 -25.91 1.52
C PRO A 135 -20.43 -26.02 1.24
N GLY A 136 -21.04 -24.90 0.85
CA GLY A 136 -22.47 -24.84 0.54
C GLY A 136 -22.80 -25.83 -0.57
N ARG A 137 -23.80 -26.67 -0.34
CA ARG A 137 -24.44 -27.49 -1.37
C ARG A 137 -25.19 -26.61 -2.36
#